data_AF-A0A3D5ZAI9-F1
#
_entry.id   AF-A0A3D5ZAI9-F1
#
_cell.length_a   1.000
_cell.length_b   1.000
_cell.length_c   1.000
_cell.angle_alpha   90.00
_cell.angle_beta   90.00
_cell.angle_gamma   90.00
#
_symmetry.space_group_name_H-M   'P 1'
#
loop_
_entity.id
_entity.type
_entity.pdbx_description
1 polymer ?
#
loop_
_entity_poly.entity_id
_entity_poly.type
_entity_poly.pdbx_seq_one_letter_code
_entity_poly.pdbx_strand_id
1 'polypeptide(L)'
;MKLTQTEVISALKEALKVGTDSAVCLVSKMNGFYKNPFIFIAFPPEAIKVKNTLNDAGFGSLVDDFEMTLNRSAEEAAKIASPIFIDAITSMSISDGFTVLNG
;
A
#
# COMPACT_ATOMS: atom_id res chain seq x y z
N MET A 1 9.40 35.03 11.81
CA MET A 1 8.94 35.05 10.40
C MET A 1 7.72 34.16 10.29
N LYS A 2 6.69 34.57 9.53
CA LYS A 2 5.57 33.69 9.15
C LYS A 2 5.90 33.04 7.81
N LEU A 3 5.64 31.74 7.67
CA LEU A 3 5.77 31.03 6.40
C LEU A 3 4.75 31.56 5.39
N THR A 4 5.16 31.63 4.13
CA THR A 4 4.26 31.88 3.01
C THR A 4 3.41 30.64 2.73
N GLN A 5 2.25 30.85 2.11
CA GLN A 5 1.38 29.75 1.67
C GLN A 5 2.12 28.76 0.77
N THR A 6 3.00 29.27 -0.12
CA THR A 6 3.83 28.43 -1.00
C THR A 6 4.80 27.56 -0.21
N GLU A 7 5.51 28.11 0.79
CA GLU A 7 6.43 27.33 1.62
C GLU A 7 5.71 26.24 2.42
N VAL A 8 4.51 26.54 2.95
CA VAL A 8 3.68 25.55 3.66
C VAL A 8 3.29 24.40 2.74
N ILE A 9 2.81 24.69 1.52
CA ILE A 9 2.42 23.64 0.58
C ILE A 9 3.63 22.85 0.08
N SER A 10 4.77 23.49 -0.18
CA SER A 10 6.00 22.80 -0.57
C SER A 10 6.47 21.84 0.53
N ALA A 11 6.41 22.25 1.80
CA ALA A 11 6.75 21.38 2.93
C ALA A 11 5.77 20.21 3.07
N LEU A 12 4.47 20.45 2.87
CA LEU A 12 3.46 19.39 2.87
C LEU A 12 3.70 18.37 1.76
N LYS A 13 3.96 18.83 0.52
CA LYS A 13 4.28 17.95 -0.61
C LYS A 13 5.50 17.08 -0.33
N GLU A 14 6.57 17.66 0.20
CA GLU A 14 7.78 16.89 0.53
C GLU A 14 7.50 15.87 1.65
N ALA A 15 6.74 16.25 2.68
CA ALA A 15 6.34 15.33 3.75
C ALA A 15 5.51 14.16 3.21
N LEU A 16 4.55 14.44 2.31
CA LEU A 16 3.73 13.40 1.66
C LEU A 16 4.58 12.48 0.78
N LYS A 17 5.52 13.04 0.02
CA LYS A 17 6.45 12.28 -0.81
C LYS A 17 7.30 11.33 0.04
N VAL A 18 7.96 11.85 1.08
CA VAL A 18 8.77 11.04 1.99
C VAL A 18 7.95 9.97 2.71
N GLY A 19 6.75 10.33 3.19
CA GLY A 19 5.85 9.40 3.87
C GLY A 19 5.39 8.27 2.95
N THR A 20 5.00 8.62 1.72
CA THR A 20 4.62 7.66 0.69
C THR A 20 5.77 6.74 0.32
N ASP A 21 6.95 7.29 0.03
CA ASP A 21 8.13 6.49 -0.33
C ASP A 21 8.53 5.54 0.80
N SER A 22 8.45 6.00 2.05
CA SER A 22 8.71 5.18 3.23
C SER A 22 7.69 4.04 3.34
N ALA A 23 6.40 4.32 3.17
CA ALA A 23 5.34 3.34 3.22
C ALA A 23 5.48 2.29 2.10
N VAL A 24 5.67 2.73 0.86
CA VAL A 24 5.88 1.85 -0.30
C VAL A 24 7.13 1.00 -0.11
N CYS A 25 8.26 1.58 0.32
CA CYS A 25 9.49 0.85 0.60
C CYS A 25 9.32 -0.19 1.71
N LEU A 26 8.48 0.08 2.72
CA LEU A 26 8.20 -0.87 3.78
C LEU A 26 7.40 -2.08 3.26
N VAL A 27 6.30 -1.83 2.55
CA VAL A 27 5.34 -2.88 2.19
C VAL A 27 5.72 -3.63 0.91
N SER A 28 6.59 -3.06 0.07
CA SER A 28 7.09 -3.71 -1.16
C SER A 28 8.22 -4.72 -0.94
N LYS A 29 8.79 -4.75 0.28
CA LYS A 29 9.83 -5.73 0.65
C LYS A 29 9.24 -7.12 0.72
N MET A 30 10.12 -8.12 0.61
CA MET A 30 9.76 -9.50 0.91
C MET A 30 9.16 -9.59 2.31
N ASN A 31 7.92 -10.05 2.39
CA ASN A 31 7.08 -10.20 3.58
C ASN A 31 6.47 -8.88 4.09
N GLY A 32 6.52 -7.82 3.30
CA GLY A 32 5.87 -6.54 3.59
C GLY A 32 4.35 -6.67 3.67
N PHE A 33 3.75 -7.61 2.93
CA PHE A 33 2.35 -8.02 3.10
C PHE A 33 2.25 -9.36 3.82
N TYR A 34 2.93 -10.40 3.34
CA TYR A 34 2.67 -11.79 3.78
C TYR A 34 2.90 -12.03 5.28
N LYS A 35 3.84 -11.32 5.93
CA LYS A 35 4.07 -11.43 7.38
C LYS A 35 3.62 -10.20 8.17
N ASN A 36 2.88 -9.29 7.53
CA ASN A 36 2.40 -8.08 8.18
C ASN A 36 0.92 -8.24 8.55
N PRO A 37 0.58 -8.44 9.84
CA PRO A 37 -0.80 -8.70 10.25
C PRO A 37 -1.76 -7.55 9.98
N PHE A 38 -1.26 -6.32 9.79
CA PHE A 38 -2.10 -5.15 9.54
C PHE A 38 -2.59 -5.05 8.09
N ILE A 39 -1.84 -5.60 7.14
CA ILE A 39 -2.12 -5.46 5.71
C ILE A 39 -2.06 -6.79 4.95
N PHE A 40 -1.96 -7.91 5.66
CA PHE A 40 -2.05 -9.24 5.08
C PHE A 40 -3.35 -9.39 4.28
N ILE A 41 -3.24 -9.85 3.04
CA ILE A 41 -4.40 -10.14 2.19
C ILE A 41 -4.90 -11.52 2.53
N ALA A 42 -6.04 -11.55 3.21
CA ALA A 42 -6.76 -12.78 3.52
C ALA A 42 -7.40 -13.38 2.25
N PHE A 43 -7.74 -14.67 2.35
CA PHE A 43 -8.49 -15.36 1.29
C PHE A 43 -9.78 -14.60 0.96
N PRO A 44 -10.15 -14.47 -0.33
CA PRO A 44 -11.39 -13.79 -0.71
C PRO A 44 -12.62 -14.47 -0.06
N PRO A 45 -13.57 -13.72 0.51
CA PRO A 45 -14.76 -14.28 1.15
C PRO A 45 -15.54 -15.26 0.28
N GLU A 46 -15.66 -14.96 -1.01
CA GLU A 46 -16.30 -15.78 -2.03
C GLU A 46 -15.58 -17.11 -2.30
N ALA A 47 -14.27 -17.18 -2.01
CA ALA A 47 -13.43 -18.34 -2.27
C ALA A 47 -13.23 -19.24 -1.03
N ILE A 48 -13.80 -18.87 0.13
CA ILE A 48 -13.66 -19.63 1.39
C ILE A 48 -14.15 -21.08 1.24
N LYS A 49 -15.24 -21.32 0.51
CA LYS A 49 -15.75 -22.68 0.29
C LYS A 49 -14.73 -23.54 -0.47
N VAL A 50 -14.06 -22.96 -1.46
CA VAL A 50 -13.02 -23.63 -2.25
C VAL A 50 -11.81 -23.93 -1.37
N LYS A 51 -11.35 -22.94 -0.59
CA LYS A 51 -10.28 -23.12 0.40
C LYS A 51 -10.55 -24.29 1.34
N ASN A 52 -11.73 -24.32 1.96
CA ASN A 52 -12.08 -25.38 2.91
C ASN A 52 -12.14 -26.76 2.24
N THR A 53 -12.73 -26.84 1.05
CA THR A 53 -12.81 -28.10 0.29
C THR A 53 -11.42 -28.63 -0.06
N LEU A 54 -10.50 -27.75 -0.48
CA LEU A 54 -9.12 -28.13 -0.80
C LEU A 54 -8.37 -28.57 0.47
N ASN A 55 -8.56 -27.89 1.59
CA ASN A 55 -7.98 -28.30 2.87
C ASN A 55 -8.48 -29.68 3.32
N ASP A 56 -9.80 -29.90 3.28
CA ASP A 56 -10.42 -31.17 3.68
C ASP A 56 -9.97 -32.33 2.76
N ALA A 57 -9.69 -32.03 1.49
CA ALA A 57 -9.15 -32.99 0.52
C ALA A 57 -7.64 -33.21 0.63
N GLY A 58 -6.95 -32.57 1.59
CA GLY A 58 -5.52 -32.73 1.84
C GLY A 58 -4.60 -31.83 1.00
N PHE A 59 -5.14 -30.85 0.28
CA PHE A 59 -4.40 -29.89 -0.54
C PHE A 59 -4.06 -28.59 0.20
N GLY A 60 -3.82 -28.66 1.52
CA GLY A 60 -3.51 -27.47 2.33
C GLY A 60 -2.29 -26.68 1.84
N SER A 61 -1.25 -27.37 1.35
CA SER A 61 -0.07 -26.69 0.79
C SER A 61 -0.41 -25.82 -0.42
N LEU A 62 -1.37 -26.22 -1.26
CA LEU A 62 -1.80 -25.42 -2.42
C LEU A 62 -2.57 -24.16 -1.97
N VAL A 63 -3.33 -24.26 -0.88
CA VAL A 63 -4.01 -23.11 -0.26
C VAL A 63 -2.98 -22.12 0.29
N ASP A 64 -1.98 -22.63 1.02
CA ASP A 64 -0.91 -21.80 1.59
C ASP A 64 -0.07 -21.11 0.49
N ASP A 65 0.26 -21.84 -0.59
CA ASP A 65 0.97 -21.30 -1.75
C ASP A 65 0.17 -20.20 -2.46
N PHE A 66 -1.15 -20.36 -2.55
CA PHE A 66 -2.02 -19.32 -3.10
C PHE A 66 -2.04 -18.07 -2.21
N GLU A 67 -2.19 -18.23 -0.89
CA GLU A 67 -2.16 -17.10 0.06
C GLU A 67 -0.83 -16.35 -0.02
N MET A 68 0.28 -17.09 -0.06
CA MET A 68 1.61 -16.52 -0.24
C MET A 68 1.70 -15.77 -1.57
N THR A 69 1.29 -16.39 -2.69
CA THR A 69 1.36 -15.77 -4.03
C THR A 69 0.51 -14.50 -4.12
N LEU A 70 -0.68 -14.49 -3.51
CA LEU A 70 -1.55 -13.32 -3.45
C LEU A 70 -0.87 -12.16 -2.72
N ASN A 71 -0.29 -12.43 -1.55
CA ASN A 71 0.44 -11.41 -0.78
C ASN A 71 1.73 -10.96 -1.47
N ARG A 72 2.47 -11.88 -2.13
CA ARG A 72 3.64 -11.51 -2.96
C ARG A 72 3.24 -10.60 -4.11
N SER A 73 2.09 -10.85 -4.73
CA SER A 73 1.58 -10.00 -5.81
C SER A 73 1.28 -8.58 -5.31
N ALA A 74 0.81 -8.43 -4.08
CA ALA A 74 0.64 -7.12 -3.45
C ALA A 74 1.97 -6.42 -3.13
N GLU A 75 3.00 -7.16 -2.71
CA GLU A 75 4.36 -6.63 -2.53
C GLU A 75 4.92 -6.10 -3.87
N GLU A 76 4.75 -6.83 -4.97
CA GLU A 76 5.15 -6.36 -6.31
C GLU A 76 4.32 -5.16 -6.77
N ALA A 77 3.01 -5.17 -6.55
CA ALA A 77 2.13 -4.05 -6.87
C ALA A 77 2.51 -2.78 -6.09
N ALA A 78 2.97 -2.92 -4.84
CA ALA A 78 3.46 -1.79 -4.08
C ALA A 78 4.71 -1.15 -4.73
N LYS A 79 5.63 -1.94 -5.32
CA LYS A 79 6.84 -1.40 -5.97
C LYS A 79 6.49 -0.44 -7.11
N ILE A 80 5.45 -0.75 -7.88
CA ILE A 80 5.03 0.08 -9.01
C ILE A 80 4.21 1.31 -8.57
N ALA A 81 3.77 1.37 -7.30
CA ALA A 81 2.92 2.44 -6.80
C ALA A 81 3.68 3.74 -6.45
N SER A 82 4.96 3.67 -6.07
CA SER A 82 5.76 4.86 -5.70
C SER A 82 5.72 5.97 -6.77
N PRO A 83 6.04 5.74 -8.06
CA PRO A 83 5.98 6.80 -9.06
C PRO A 83 4.58 7.39 -9.23
N ILE A 84 3.53 6.57 -9.15
CA ILE A 84 2.13 7.03 -9.28
C ILE A 84 1.79 8.04 -8.18
N PHE A 85 2.17 7.74 -6.94
CA PHE A 85 1.90 8.65 -5.83
C PHE A 85 2.78 9.89 -5.86
N ILE A 86 4.07 9.78 -6.23
CA ILE A 86 4.95 10.96 -6.38
C ILE A 86 4.38 11.90 -7.44
N ASP A 87 3.94 11.37 -8.58
CA ASP A 87 3.35 12.17 -9.67
C ASP A 87 2.07 12.88 -9.20
N ALA A 88 1.21 12.20 -8.44
CA ALA A 88 0.01 12.80 -7.86
C ALA A 88 0.35 13.92 -6.86
N ILE A 89 1.30 13.69 -5.95
CA ILE A 89 1.70 14.67 -4.92
C ILE A 89 2.33 15.91 -5.56
N THR A 90 3.20 15.72 -6.55
CA THR A 90 3.87 16.82 -7.24
C THR A 90 2.89 17.65 -8.05
N SER A 91 1.87 17.01 -8.63
CA SER A 91 0.81 17.64 -9.44
C SER A 91 -0.27 18.38 -8.62
N MET A 92 -0.32 18.24 -7.29
CA MET A 92 -1.33 18.94 -6.46
C MET A 92 -1.24 20.46 -6.62
N SER A 93 -2.37 21.14 -6.70
CA SER A 93 -2.41 22.61 -6.62
C SER A 93 -2.17 23.12 -5.20
N ILE A 94 -1.97 24.43 -5.04
CA ILE A 94 -1.91 25.08 -3.72
C ILE A 94 -3.22 24.85 -2.96
N SER A 95 -4.37 24.94 -3.65
CA SER A 95 -5.68 24.72 -3.06
C SER A 95 -5.83 23.28 -2.55
N ASP A 96 -5.42 22.28 -3.34
CA ASP A 96 -5.48 20.87 -2.94
C ASP A 96 -4.63 20.62 -1.69
N GLY A 97 -3.43 21.21 -1.65
CA GLY A 97 -2.56 21.12 -0.49
C GLY A 97 -3.19 21.73 0.77
N PHE A 98 -3.93 22.84 0.66
CA PHE A 98 -4.65 23.40 1.81
C PHE A 98 -5.85 22.55 2.23
N THR A 99 -6.55 21.91 1.30
CA THR A 99 -7.60 20.94 1.63
C THR A 99 -7.00 19.79 2.45
N VAL A 100 -5.91 19.19 1.99
CA VAL A 100 -5.22 18.10 2.72
C VAL A 100 -4.71 18.57 4.09
N LEU A 101 -4.17 19.79 4.18
CA LEU A 101 -3.67 20.36 5.44
C LEU A 101 -4.77 20.55 6.49
N ASN A 102 -5.97 20.92 6.04
CA ASN A 102 -7.08 21.26 6.93
C ASN A 102 -8.01 20.07 7.25
N GLY A 103 -7.87 18.95 6.52
CA GLY A 103 -8.70 17.75 6.67
C GLY A 103 -10.08 17.90 6.06
#